data_AF-A0AAU3L6U2-F1
#
_entry.id   AF-A0AAU3L6U2-F1
#
_cell.length_a   1.000
_cell.length_b   1.000
_cell.length_c   1.000
_cell.angle_alpha   90.00
_cell.angle_beta   90.00
_cell.angle_gamma   90.00
#
_symmetry.space_group_name_H-M   'P 1'
#
loop_
_entity.id
_entity.type
_entity.pdbx_description
1 polymer ?
#
loop_
_entity_poly.entity_id
_entity_poly.type
_entity_poly.pdbx_seq_one_letter_code
_entity_poly.pdbx_strand_id
1 'polypeptide(L)'
;MTVRILRAADRTAAPWKNGGGVTREIAARPEGAGTDTFAWRVSLAEVGADGPFSVFPEVARTLTVAEGAGMELTVGGERRRVAERFAPQDFAGDTETYGRLLDGPVVNFNVMYRRALTEALTSVVRGRTAVGVPPGATVLIVALDGAAVLEDAGVALGPGDAALVTGDAPGVLRADGHTALVTLRDRVPDA
;
A
#
# COMPACT_ATOMS: atom_id res chain seq x y z
N MET A 1 16.94 15.06 1.89
CA MET A 1 15.93 14.01 2.15
C MET A 1 15.30 14.28 3.50
N THR A 2 13.98 14.38 3.56
CA THR A 2 13.21 14.45 4.81
C THR A 2 12.53 13.10 5.01
N VAL A 3 12.61 12.56 6.23
CA VAL A 3 12.04 11.25 6.58
C VAL A 3 11.09 11.40 7.76
N ARG A 4 9.85 10.96 7.60
CA ARG A 4 8.88 10.80 8.69
C ARG A 4 8.65 9.31 8.92
N ILE A 5 8.87 8.85 10.15
CA ILE A 5 8.64 7.46 10.54
C ILE A 5 7.18 7.30 10.96
N LEU A 6 6.56 6.22 10.51
CA LEU A 6 5.16 5.85 10.77
C LEU A 6 5.14 4.45 11.37
N ARG A 7 5.17 4.38 12.71
CA ARG A 7 5.27 3.10 13.42
C ARG A 7 3.99 2.29 13.30
N ALA A 8 4.12 0.97 13.16
CA ALA A 8 2.98 0.07 13.12
C ALA A 8 2.17 0.11 14.42
N ALA A 9 2.86 0.25 15.56
CA ALA A 9 2.25 0.30 16.90
C ALA A 9 1.32 1.50 17.10
N ASP A 10 1.50 2.59 16.34
CA ASP A 10 0.70 3.81 16.48
C ASP A 10 -0.61 3.74 15.67
N ARG A 11 -0.82 2.69 14.87
CA ARG A 11 -1.96 2.59 13.95
C ARG A 11 -3.20 2.03 14.63
N THR A 12 -4.30 2.74 14.46
CA THR A 12 -5.60 2.27 14.93
C THR A 12 -6.22 1.33 13.89
N ALA A 13 -6.72 0.19 14.38
CA ALA A 13 -7.53 -0.73 13.59
C ALA A 13 -8.95 -0.17 13.39
N ALA A 14 -9.37 -0.04 12.14
CA ALA A 14 -10.72 0.36 11.76
C ALA A 14 -11.49 -0.87 11.21
N PRO A 15 -12.43 -1.45 11.97
CA PRO A 15 -13.23 -2.57 11.49
C PRO A 15 -14.16 -2.13 10.35
N TRP A 16 -14.38 -3.01 9.39
CA TRP A 16 -15.30 -2.75 8.27
C TRP A 16 -16.75 -2.83 8.74
N LYS A 17 -17.62 -2.01 8.14
CA LYS A 17 -19.05 -1.98 8.47
C LYS A 17 -19.75 -3.33 8.27
N ASN A 18 -19.28 -4.14 7.32
CA ASN A 18 -19.82 -5.47 7.03
C ASN A 18 -19.23 -6.59 7.92
N GLY A 19 -18.29 -6.27 8.82
CA GLY A 19 -17.62 -7.25 9.68
C GLY A 19 -16.64 -8.19 8.97
N GLY A 20 -16.41 -8.02 7.67
CA GLY A 20 -15.58 -8.94 6.87
C GLY A 20 -14.06 -8.73 7.01
N GLY A 21 -13.63 -7.72 7.78
CA GLY A 21 -12.22 -7.37 7.87
C GLY A 21 -11.94 -6.11 8.69
N VAL A 22 -10.66 -5.75 8.72
CA VAL A 22 -10.12 -4.60 9.44
C VAL A 22 -9.08 -3.89 8.57
N THR A 23 -9.09 -2.57 8.56
CA THR A 23 -8.05 -1.76 7.93
C THR A 23 -7.19 -1.07 8.98
N ARG A 24 -5.87 -1.09 8.80
CA ARG A 24 -4.90 -0.24 9.50
C ARG A 24 -4.28 0.71 8.49
N GLU A 25 -4.64 1.98 8.55
CA GLU A 25 -4.07 2.99 7.66
C GLU A 25 -2.60 3.24 7.97
N ILE A 26 -1.76 3.30 6.92
CA ILE A 26 -0.34 3.65 7.04
C ILE A 26 -0.19 5.16 6.85
N ALA A 27 -0.73 5.68 5.75
CA ALA A 27 -0.71 7.09 5.41
C ALA A 27 -1.78 7.42 4.37
N ALA A 28 -2.22 8.68 4.36
CA ALA A 28 -3.07 9.25 3.34
C ALA A 28 -2.63 10.68 3.01
N ARG A 29 -3.02 11.18 1.83
CA ARG A 29 -2.85 12.59 1.43
C ARG A 29 -4.19 13.18 1.01
N PRO A 30 -4.59 14.36 1.55
CA PRO A 30 -4.00 14.98 2.74
C PRO A 30 -4.08 14.06 3.97
N GLU A 31 -3.26 14.32 4.98
CA GLU A 31 -3.31 13.56 6.23
C GLU A 31 -4.69 13.70 6.88
N GLY A 32 -5.25 12.59 7.37
CA GLY A 32 -6.61 12.55 7.91
C GLY A 32 -7.73 12.63 6.86
N ALA A 33 -7.41 12.54 5.56
CA ALA A 33 -8.41 12.48 4.50
C ALA A 33 -9.37 11.30 4.72
N GLY A 34 -10.66 11.57 4.59
CA GLY A 34 -11.68 10.53 4.54
C GLY A 34 -11.60 9.73 3.23
N THR A 35 -12.36 8.64 3.20
CA THR A 35 -12.50 7.76 2.03
C THR A 35 -12.86 8.49 0.72
N ASP A 36 -13.56 9.63 0.80
CA ASP A 36 -13.97 10.37 -0.40
C ASP A 36 -13.00 11.49 -0.78
N THR A 37 -12.07 11.89 0.10
CA THR A 37 -11.27 13.11 -0.09
C THR A 37 -9.78 12.85 -0.26
N PHE A 38 -9.33 11.59 -0.21
CA PHE A 38 -7.91 11.28 -0.41
C PHE A 38 -7.52 11.42 -1.89
N ALA A 39 -6.31 11.95 -2.13
CA ALA A 39 -5.60 11.82 -3.39
C ALA A 39 -4.97 10.43 -3.49
N TRP A 40 -4.36 9.98 -2.40
CA TRP A 40 -3.93 8.59 -2.22
C TRP A 40 -4.06 8.14 -0.76
N ARG A 41 -4.19 6.84 -0.56
CA ARG A 41 -4.27 6.15 0.73
C ARG A 41 -3.54 4.82 0.66
N VAL A 42 -2.66 4.55 1.63
CA VAL A 42 -1.92 3.30 1.76
C VAL A 42 -2.25 2.64 3.10
N SER A 43 -2.49 1.34 3.10
CA SER A 43 -3.02 0.62 4.26
C SER A 43 -2.64 -0.85 4.27
N LEU A 44 -2.78 -1.49 5.43
CA LEU A 44 -2.86 -2.94 5.58
C LEU A 44 -4.32 -3.32 5.84
N ALA A 45 -4.86 -4.24 5.04
CA ALA A 45 -6.24 -4.69 5.10
C ALA A 45 -6.28 -6.19 5.43
N GLU A 46 -6.78 -6.53 6.61
CA GLU A 46 -7.07 -7.88 7.03
C GLU A 46 -8.44 -8.28 6.49
N VAL A 47 -8.50 -9.37 5.72
CA VAL A 47 -9.72 -9.91 5.11
C VAL A 47 -10.00 -11.25 5.76
N GLY A 48 -11.05 -11.30 6.57
CA GLY A 48 -11.41 -12.49 7.35
C GLY A 48 -12.49 -13.36 6.70
N ALA A 49 -13.22 -12.84 5.71
CA ALA A 49 -14.26 -13.56 5.02
C ALA A 49 -14.37 -13.16 3.55
N ASP A 50 -14.91 -14.08 2.75
CA ASP A 50 -15.29 -13.81 1.36
C ASP A 50 -16.31 -12.66 1.29
N GLY A 51 -16.24 -11.85 0.23
CA GLY A 51 -17.20 -10.78 0.08
C GLY A 51 -16.87 -9.74 -0.98
N PRO A 52 -17.83 -8.83 -1.22
CA PRO A 52 -17.62 -7.71 -2.13
C PRO A 52 -16.62 -6.71 -1.53
N PHE A 53 -15.76 -6.18 -2.39
CA PHE A 53 -14.94 -5.02 -2.09
C PHE A 53 -15.75 -3.74 -2.31
N SER A 54 -15.45 -2.70 -1.54
CA SER A 54 -16.04 -1.38 -1.79
C SER A 54 -15.60 -0.85 -3.16
N VAL A 55 -16.56 -0.29 -3.90
CA VAL A 55 -16.34 0.41 -5.17
C VAL A 55 -15.97 1.85 -4.86
N PHE A 56 -14.86 2.30 -5.45
CA PHE A 56 -14.31 3.65 -5.32
C PHE A 56 -14.22 4.29 -6.71
N PRO A 57 -15.18 5.15 -7.08
CA PRO A 57 -15.16 5.85 -8.36
C PRO A 57 -13.82 6.54 -8.62
N GLU A 58 -13.28 6.34 -9.83
CA GLU A 58 -12.06 6.98 -10.32
C GLU A 58 -10.76 6.63 -9.57
N VAL A 59 -10.81 5.62 -8.68
CA VAL A 59 -9.65 5.17 -7.91
C VAL A 59 -8.99 3.97 -8.59
N ALA A 60 -7.68 4.04 -8.77
CA ALA A 60 -6.85 2.87 -9.06
C ALA A 60 -6.41 2.21 -7.75
N ARG A 61 -6.33 0.87 -7.75
CA ARG A 61 -5.93 0.09 -6.60
C ARG A 61 -4.80 -0.86 -6.96
N THR A 62 -3.83 -0.99 -6.06
CA THR A 62 -2.85 -2.07 -6.06
C THR A 62 -3.02 -2.88 -4.79
N LEU A 63 -3.19 -4.19 -4.94
CA LEU A 63 -3.26 -5.14 -3.83
C LEU A 63 -2.05 -6.05 -3.86
N THR A 64 -1.39 -6.20 -2.71
CA THR A 64 -0.27 -7.12 -2.52
C THR A 64 -0.56 -8.00 -1.32
N VAL A 65 -0.62 -9.32 -1.49
CA VAL A 65 -0.80 -10.24 -0.36
C VAL A 65 0.46 -10.22 0.49
N ALA A 66 0.36 -9.69 1.70
CA ALA A 66 1.45 -9.64 2.67
C ALA A 66 1.46 -10.89 3.56
N GLU A 67 0.30 -11.40 3.97
CA GLU A 67 0.15 -12.62 4.79
C GLU A 67 -1.02 -13.48 4.31
N GLY A 68 -0.95 -14.79 4.60
CA GLY A 68 -1.96 -15.78 4.22
C GLY A 68 -1.71 -16.42 2.85
N ALA A 69 -2.59 -17.34 2.46
CA ALA A 69 -2.46 -18.14 1.24
C ALA A 69 -2.88 -17.39 -0.05
N GLY A 70 -3.40 -16.18 0.11
CA GLY A 70 -3.90 -15.35 -0.98
C GLY A 70 -5.40 -15.51 -1.23
N MET A 71 -5.87 -14.92 -2.32
CA MET A 71 -7.27 -14.82 -2.66
C MET A 71 -7.52 -14.89 -4.17
N GLU A 72 -8.71 -15.31 -4.58
CA GLU A 72 -9.23 -15.08 -5.93
C GLU A 72 -9.98 -13.74 -5.94
N LEU A 73 -9.70 -12.91 -6.94
CA LEU A 73 -10.44 -11.67 -7.20
C LEU A 73 -11.27 -11.87 -8.45
N THR A 74 -12.56 -11.54 -8.39
CA THR A 74 -13.42 -11.38 -9.56
C THR A 74 -13.62 -9.90 -9.80
N VAL A 75 -12.97 -9.32 -10.80
CA VAL A 75 -13.04 -7.89 -11.13
C VAL A 75 -13.83 -7.74 -12.43
N GLY A 76 -15.01 -7.13 -12.39
CA GLY A 76 -15.86 -6.94 -13.57
C GLY A 76 -16.26 -8.26 -14.24
N GLY A 77 -16.36 -9.35 -13.46
CA GLY A 77 -16.62 -10.71 -13.94
C GLY A 77 -15.39 -11.50 -14.35
N GLU A 78 -14.20 -10.88 -14.46
CA GLU A 78 -12.95 -11.56 -14.76
C GLU A 78 -12.31 -12.10 -13.48
N ARG A 79 -12.07 -13.42 -13.44
CA ARG A 79 -11.44 -14.09 -12.30
C ARG A 79 -9.93 -14.12 -12.45
N ARG A 80 -9.24 -13.73 -11.39
CA ARG A 80 -7.79 -13.81 -11.27
C ARG A 80 -7.38 -14.36 -9.90
N ARG A 81 -6.43 -15.29 -9.91
CA ARG A 81 -5.87 -15.85 -8.68
C ARG A 81 -4.68 -15.01 -8.21
N VAL A 82 -4.77 -14.47 -7.01
CA VAL A 82 -3.72 -13.67 -6.34
C VAL A 82 -3.18 -14.48 -5.16
N ALA A 83 -2.28 -15.43 -5.46
CA ALA A 83 -1.70 -16.35 -4.47
C ALA A 83 -0.21 -16.10 -4.20
N GLU A 84 0.48 -15.39 -5.10
CA GLU A 84 1.88 -15.05 -4.90
C GLU A 84 2.00 -13.91 -3.89
N ARG A 85 2.61 -14.19 -2.73
CA ARG A 85 2.87 -13.17 -1.71
C ARG A 85 3.85 -12.14 -2.26
N PHE A 86 3.68 -10.90 -1.82
CA PHE A 86 4.55 -9.78 -2.16
C PHE A 86 4.58 -9.39 -3.64
N ALA A 87 3.68 -9.94 -4.46
CA ALA A 87 3.48 -9.55 -5.86
C ALA A 87 2.34 -8.52 -5.98
N PRO A 88 2.62 -7.25 -6.35
CA PRO A 88 1.58 -6.23 -6.53
C PRO A 88 0.63 -6.57 -7.68
N GLN A 89 -0.68 -6.39 -7.46
CA GLN A 89 -1.75 -6.64 -8.43
C GLN A 89 -2.63 -5.40 -8.60
N ASP A 90 -2.54 -4.78 -9.78
CA ASP A 90 -3.32 -3.58 -10.09
C ASP A 90 -4.73 -3.93 -10.57
N PHE A 91 -5.71 -3.12 -10.19
CA PHE A 91 -7.10 -3.20 -10.68
C PHE A 91 -7.84 -1.87 -10.51
N ALA A 92 -8.90 -1.73 -11.30
CA ALA A 92 -9.81 -0.61 -11.25
C ALA A 92 -10.64 -0.69 -9.95
N GLY A 93 -10.50 0.31 -9.06
CA GLY A 93 -11.27 0.41 -7.82
C GLY A 93 -12.74 0.76 -8.06
N ASP A 94 -13.06 1.28 -9.24
CA ASP A 94 -14.39 1.65 -9.71
C ASP A 94 -15.13 0.52 -10.44
N THR A 95 -14.53 -0.66 -10.50
CA THR A 95 -15.16 -1.88 -11.05
C THR A 95 -15.61 -2.79 -9.91
N GLU A 96 -16.81 -3.37 -10.04
CA GLU A 96 -17.33 -4.34 -9.08
C GLU A 96 -16.31 -5.47 -8.87
N THR A 97 -15.94 -5.69 -7.61
CA THR A 97 -14.90 -6.66 -7.25
C THR A 97 -15.37 -7.55 -6.12
N TYR A 98 -15.27 -8.86 -6.29
CA TYR A 98 -15.53 -9.85 -5.25
C TYR A 98 -14.25 -10.60 -4.89
N GLY A 99 -13.97 -10.73 -3.59
CA GLY A 99 -12.83 -11.47 -3.07
C GLY A 99 -13.26 -12.81 -2.46
N ARG A 100 -12.58 -13.88 -2.85
CA ARG A 100 -12.71 -15.21 -2.25
C ARG A 100 -11.36 -15.65 -1.67
N LEU A 101 -11.32 -15.97 -0.40
CA LEU A 101 -10.13 -16.47 0.29
C LEU A 101 -9.77 -17.86 -0.25
N LEU A 102 -8.48 -18.09 -0.50
CA LEU A 102 -8.02 -19.41 -0.97
C LEU A 102 -7.93 -20.41 0.19
N ASP A 103 -7.36 -19.99 1.31
CA ASP A 103 -7.20 -20.80 2.52
C ASP A 103 -7.00 -19.88 3.74
N GLY A 104 -8.10 -19.56 4.41
CA GLY A 104 -8.13 -18.71 5.61
C GLY A 104 -7.92 -17.21 5.35
N PRO A 105 -7.84 -16.41 6.44
CA PRO A 105 -7.68 -14.96 6.37
C PRO A 105 -6.39 -14.52 5.67
N VAL A 106 -6.41 -13.34 5.06
CA VAL A 106 -5.24 -12.71 4.46
C VAL A 106 -5.02 -11.29 4.97
N VAL A 107 -3.77 -10.84 4.98
CA VAL A 107 -3.42 -9.43 5.15
C VAL A 107 -2.90 -8.91 3.82
N ASN A 108 -3.57 -7.88 3.30
CA ASN A 108 -3.25 -7.24 2.04
C ASN A 108 -2.62 -5.86 2.29
N PHE A 109 -1.44 -5.62 1.75
CA PHE A 109 -0.94 -4.27 1.53
C PHE A 109 -1.71 -3.64 0.37
N ASN A 110 -2.38 -2.53 0.61
CA ASN A 110 -3.34 -1.93 -0.31
C ASN A 110 -2.97 -0.46 -0.54
N VAL A 111 -2.68 -0.13 -1.80
CA VAL A 111 -2.45 1.23 -2.29
C VAL A 111 -3.69 1.66 -3.08
N MET A 112 -4.22 2.83 -2.78
CA MET A 112 -5.35 3.43 -3.48
C MET A 112 -4.99 4.84 -3.87
N TYR A 113 -5.29 5.26 -5.10
CA TYR A 113 -5.10 6.64 -5.53
C TYR A 113 -6.15 7.08 -6.55
N ARG A 114 -6.56 8.34 -6.47
CA ARG A 114 -7.45 8.95 -7.46
C ARG A 114 -6.66 9.29 -8.71
N ARG A 115 -7.04 8.70 -9.84
CA ARG A 115 -6.27 8.78 -11.09
C ARG A 115 -6.09 10.22 -11.60
N ALA A 116 -7.06 11.10 -11.32
CA ALA A 116 -7.00 12.52 -11.66
C ALA A 116 -6.00 13.33 -10.81
N LEU A 117 -5.68 12.88 -9.59
CA LEU A 117 -4.91 13.65 -8.62
C LEU A 117 -3.50 13.11 -8.40
N THR A 118 -3.29 11.82 -8.59
CA THR A 118 -2.02 11.15 -8.26
C THR A 118 -1.76 10.02 -9.25
N GLU A 119 -0.49 9.68 -9.41
CA GLU A 119 -0.05 8.40 -9.94
C GLU A 119 0.80 7.68 -8.88
N ALA A 120 0.64 6.35 -8.77
CA ALA A 120 1.42 5.53 -7.86
C ALA A 120 2.14 4.42 -8.63
N LEU A 121 3.42 4.21 -8.32
CA LEU A 121 4.18 3.04 -8.74
C LEU A 121 4.52 2.23 -7.49
N THR A 122 4.07 0.97 -7.46
CA THR A 122 4.30 0.05 -6.34
C THR A 122 5.28 -1.04 -6.77
N SER A 123 6.36 -1.22 -6.01
CA SER A 123 7.25 -2.35 -6.14
C SER A 123 7.54 -2.97 -4.78
N VAL A 124 7.99 -4.22 -4.76
CA VAL A 124 8.47 -4.88 -3.55
C VAL A 124 9.90 -5.34 -3.78
N VAL A 125 10.78 -5.01 -2.83
CA VAL A 125 12.23 -5.24 -2.93
C VAL A 125 12.74 -6.03 -1.74
N ARG A 126 13.89 -6.67 -1.93
CA ARG A 126 14.68 -7.36 -0.91
C ARG A 126 16.16 -7.02 -1.08
N GLY A 127 16.94 -7.20 -0.02
CA GLY A 127 18.38 -6.94 -0.04
C GLY A 127 18.68 -5.44 -0.12
N ARG A 128 19.80 -5.09 -0.75
CA ARG A 128 20.27 -3.71 -0.82
C ARG A 128 19.87 -3.07 -2.15
N THR A 129 19.11 -1.98 -2.11
CA THR A 129 18.69 -1.22 -3.30
C THR A 129 18.83 0.28 -3.09
N ALA A 130 19.09 1.00 -4.18
CA ALA A 130 18.95 2.44 -4.19
C ALA A 130 17.47 2.83 -4.09
N VAL A 131 17.19 3.90 -3.35
CA VAL A 131 15.88 4.55 -3.26
C VAL A 131 16.06 5.99 -3.71
N GLY A 132 15.51 6.33 -4.87
CA GLY A 132 15.43 7.70 -5.35
C GLY A 132 14.05 8.29 -5.06
N VAL A 133 14.01 9.56 -4.67
CA VAL A 133 12.78 10.35 -4.63
C VAL A 133 12.78 11.27 -5.85
N PRO A 134 11.96 11.00 -6.87
CA PRO A 134 11.84 11.91 -8.01
C PRO A 134 11.39 13.32 -7.56
N PRO A 135 11.78 14.38 -8.27
CA PRO A 135 11.32 15.74 -7.95
C PRO A 135 9.80 15.82 -7.86
N GLY A 136 9.30 16.43 -6.79
CA GLY A 136 7.86 16.57 -6.53
C GLY A 136 7.13 15.27 -6.14
N ALA A 137 7.84 14.15 -6.02
CA ALA A 137 7.29 12.88 -5.58
C ALA A 137 7.41 12.70 -4.06
N THR A 138 6.62 11.76 -3.55
CA THR A 138 6.75 11.18 -2.22
C THR A 138 7.03 9.69 -2.37
N VAL A 139 7.96 9.13 -1.59
CA VAL A 139 8.19 7.68 -1.55
C VAL A 139 7.79 7.16 -0.18
N LEU A 140 6.86 6.22 -0.15
CA LEU A 140 6.52 5.47 1.06
C LEU A 140 7.25 4.12 1.04
N ILE A 141 8.09 3.90 2.04
CA ILE A 141 8.82 2.65 2.29
C ILE A 141 8.08 1.90 3.38
N VAL A 142 7.67 0.66 3.16
CA VAL A 142 6.90 -0.14 4.14
C VAL A 142 7.54 -1.51 4.31
N ALA A 143 8.04 -1.82 5.50
CA ALA A 143 8.56 -3.15 5.80
C ALA A 143 7.38 -4.13 5.93
N LEU A 144 7.15 -4.99 4.94
CA LEU A 144 6.02 -5.92 4.93
C LEU A 144 6.31 -7.16 5.77
N ASP A 145 7.48 -7.76 5.58
CA ASP A 145 8.05 -8.75 6.48
C ASP A 145 9.54 -8.49 6.71
N GLY A 146 10.05 -8.95 7.85
CA GLY A 146 11.41 -8.65 8.27
C GLY A 146 11.65 -7.17 8.57
N ALA A 147 12.92 -6.84 8.83
CA ALA A 147 13.36 -5.48 9.11
C ALA A 147 13.88 -4.81 7.84
N ALA A 148 13.85 -3.48 7.82
CA ALA A 148 14.49 -2.66 6.80
C ALA A 148 15.24 -1.48 7.41
N VAL A 149 16.32 -1.05 6.77
CA VAL A 149 17.13 0.09 7.19
C VAL A 149 17.34 1.03 6.01
N LEU A 150 16.96 2.29 6.17
CA LEU A 150 17.34 3.38 5.27
C LEU A 150 18.68 3.93 5.76
N GLU A 151 19.78 3.48 5.13
CA GLU A 151 21.17 3.64 5.61
C GLU A 151 21.53 5.12 5.79
N ASP A 152 21.27 5.96 4.79
CA ASP A 152 21.64 7.38 4.80
C ASP A 152 20.89 8.21 5.85
N ALA A 153 19.71 7.75 6.27
CA ALA A 153 18.93 8.38 7.34
C ALA A 153 19.19 7.76 8.72
N GLY A 154 19.90 6.63 8.79
CA GLY A 154 20.03 5.84 10.02
C GLY A 154 18.68 5.34 10.57
N VAL A 155 17.67 5.18 9.70
CA VAL A 155 16.31 4.82 10.12
C VAL A 155 16.10 3.32 10.00
N ALA A 156 15.77 2.66 11.11
CA ALA A 156 15.35 1.27 11.15
C ALA A 156 13.82 1.13 11.24
N LEU A 157 13.27 0.25 10.41
CA LEU A 157 11.87 -0.11 10.31
C LEU A 157 11.71 -1.58 10.70
N GLY A 158 10.87 -1.85 11.71
CA GLY A 158 10.43 -3.20 12.02
C GLY A 158 9.29 -3.65 11.11
N PRO A 159 8.87 -4.92 11.17
CA PRO A 159 7.71 -5.40 10.42
C PRO A 159 6.47 -4.51 10.64
N GLY A 160 5.85 -4.12 9.54
CA GLY A 160 4.73 -3.20 9.50
C GLY A 160 5.12 -1.72 9.54
N ASP A 161 6.29 -1.32 10.05
CA ASP A 161 6.69 0.10 10.09
C ASP A 161 6.83 0.68 8.68
N ALA A 162 6.65 1.99 8.57
CA ALA A 162 6.85 2.71 7.33
C ALA A 162 7.68 3.99 7.51
N ALA A 163 8.30 4.44 6.42
CA ALA A 163 8.94 5.74 6.31
C ALA A 163 8.36 6.49 5.11
N LEU A 164 7.86 7.70 5.35
CA LEU A 164 7.48 8.64 4.31
C LEU A 164 8.69 9.52 3.99
N VAL A 165 9.15 9.47 2.75
CA VAL A 165 10.38 10.12 2.30
C VAL A 165 10.07 11.16 1.23
N THR A 166 10.58 12.38 1.42
CA THR A 166 10.47 13.49 0.47
C THR A 166 11.82 14.18 0.25
N GLY A 167 11.92 14.94 -0.85
CA GLY A 167 13.11 15.71 -1.22
C GLY A 167 14.16 14.91 -1.99
N ASP A 168 14.92 15.61 -2.82
CA ASP A 168 15.55 15.06 -4.03
C ASP A 168 16.90 14.33 -3.80
N ALA A 169 17.16 13.84 -2.59
CA ALA A 169 18.41 13.14 -2.30
C ALA A 169 18.19 11.62 -2.34
N PRO A 170 19.00 10.86 -3.11
CA PRO A 170 18.93 9.41 -3.12
C PRO A 170 19.39 8.86 -1.77
N GLY A 171 18.89 7.67 -1.43
CA GLY A 171 19.37 6.89 -0.30
C GLY A 171 19.49 5.41 -0.64
N VAL A 172 19.93 4.62 0.32
CA VAL A 172 20.06 3.17 0.22
C VAL A 172 19.16 2.51 1.25
N LEU A 173 18.33 1.59 0.76
CA LEU A 173 17.52 0.71 1.56
C LEU A 173 18.18 -0.68 1.62
N ARG A 174 18.34 -1.20 2.83
CA ARG A 174 18.65 -2.61 3.08
C ARG A 174 17.43 -3.28 3.70
N ALA A 175 16.85 -4.23 3.00
CA ALA A 175 15.68 -5.00 3.44
C ALA A 175 16.08 -6.46 3.73
N ASP A 176 15.88 -6.90 4.97
CA ASP A 176 16.16 -8.28 5.40
C ASP A 176 14.99 -9.23 5.05
N GLY A 177 13.79 -8.67 4.86
CA GLY A 177 12.64 -9.32 4.23
C GLY A 177 12.19 -8.56 2.98
N HIS A 178 10.88 -8.46 2.80
CA HIS A 178 10.19 -7.79 1.72
C HIS A 178 9.75 -6.40 2.16
N THR A 179 10.16 -5.39 1.41
CA THR A 179 9.79 -4.00 1.67
C THR A 179 9.10 -3.43 0.45
N ALA A 180 7.90 -2.88 0.63
CA ALA A 180 7.20 -2.16 -0.42
C ALA A 180 7.80 -0.76 -0.58
N LEU A 181 8.00 -0.35 -1.83
CA LEU A 181 8.32 1.00 -2.24
C LEU A 181 7.14 1.52 -3.06
N VAL A 182 6.48 2.56 -2.56
CA VAL A 182 5.39 3.23 -3.29
C VAL A 182 5.83 4.64 -3.64
N THR A 183 6.10 4.88 -4.92
CA THR A 183 6.40 6.22 -5.43
C THR A 183 5.09 6.88 -5.83
N LEU A 184 4.75 7.99 -5.17
CA LEU A 184 3.52 8.75 -5.32
C LEU A 184 3.86 10.09 -5.95
N ARG A 185 3.26 10.40 -7.09
CA ARG A 185 3.43 11.68 -7.80
C ARG A 185 2.09 12.37 -7.89
N ASP A 186 1.96 13.49 -7.21
CA ASP A 186 0.78 14.33 -7.34
C ASP A 186 0.76 14.90 -8.77
N ARG A 187 -0.39 14.79 -9.44
CA ARG A 187 -0.61 15.45 -10.71
C ARG A 187 -0.84 16.93 -10.43
N VAL A 188 -0.09 17.77 -11.13
CA VAL A 188 -0.45 19.20 -11.20
C VAL A 188 -1.72 19.25 -12.05
N PRO A 189 -2.83 19.84 -11.56
CA PRO A 189 -3.99 20.07 -12.41
C PRO A 189 -3.52 20.85 -13.64
N ASP A 190 -3.94 20.42 -14.84
CA ASP A 190 -3.79 21.25 -16.03
C ASP A 190 -4.43 22.61 -15.71
N ALA A 191 -3.64 23.68 -15.80
CA ALA A 191 -4.03 25.05 -15.49
C ALA A 191 -5.04 25.62 -16.49
#